data_AF-A0ABD6E201-F1
#
_entry.id   AF-A0ABD6E201-F1
#
_cell.length_a   1.000
_cell.length_b   1.000
_cell.length_c   1.000
_cell.angle_alpha   90.00
_cell.angle_beta   90.00
_cell.angle_gamma   90.00
#
_symmetry.space_group_name_H-M   'P 1'
#
loop_
_entity.id
_entity.type
_entity.pdbx_description
1 polymer ?
#
loop_
_entity_poly.entity_id
_entity_poly.type
_entity_poly.pdbx_seq_one_letter_code
_entity_poly.pdbx_strand_id
1 'polypeptide(L)'
;MSNDSDPTAVLTVLDRAQDAFEMVGRGRTAFEDGISADEDWKTQLTKACRLLEVVDTLQSQDGYYTAVIEVCFGAIERSIEAYALAMTNDTLQDFQNHQFSIIQGGASDLKERAE
;
A
#
# COMPACT_ATOMS: atom_id res chain seq x y z
N MET A 1 0.75 39.62 -10.96
CA MET A 1 1.34 39.00 -9.75
C MET A 1 0.75 37.61 -9.66
N SER A 2 1.57 36.56 -9.76
CA SER A 2 1.11 35.17 -9.70
C SER A 2 0.57 34.90 -8.30
N ASN A 3 -0.60 34.26 -8.23
CA ASN A 3 -1.28 33.92 -6.98
C ASN A 3 -0.71 32.57 -6.45
N ASP A 4 0.63 32.47 -6.34
CA ASP A 4 1.38 31.25 -5.98
C ASP A 4 1.08 30.70 -4.57
N SER A 5 0.15 31.32 -3.84
CA SER A 5 -0.23 30.96 -2.48
C SER A 5 -1.74 30.77 -2.30
N ASP A 6 -2.50 30.59 -3.40
CA ASP A 6 -3.93 30.25 -3.30
C ASP A 6 -4.10 28.79 -2.81
N PRO A 7 -4.56 28.57 -1.56
CA PRO A 7 -4.70 27.22 -1.01
C PRO A 7 -5.88 26.46 -1.61
N THR A 8 -6.74 27.14 -2.40
CA THR A 8 -7.97 26.56 -2.95
C THR A 8 -7.69 25.33 -3.80
N ALA A 9 -6.58 25.32 -4.55
CA ALA A 9 -6.17 24.15 -5.33
C ALA A 9 -5.86 22.93 -4.45
N VAL A 10 -5.12 23.14 -3.35
CA VAL A 10 -4.78 22.08 -2.39
C VAL A 10 -6.03 21.57 -1.67
N LEU A 11 -6.86 22.50 -1.19
CA LEU A 11 -8.12 22.16 -0.50
C LEU A 11 -9.08 21.39 -1.41
N THR A 12 -9.14 21.76 -2.70
CA THR A 12 -9.96 21.05 -3.70
C THR A 12 -9.45 19.63 -3.97
N VAL A 13 -8.13 19.43 -4.04
CA VAL A 13 -7.55 18.10 -4.23
C VAL A 13 -7.72 17.25 -2.97
N LEU A 14 -7.61 17.86 -1.78
CA LEU A 14 -7.83 17.17 -0.51
C LEU A 14 -9.28 16.72 -0.33
N ASP A 15 -10.24 17.57 -0.65
CA ASP A 15 -11.68 17.24 -0.63
C ASP A 15 -12.01 16.07 -1.56
N ARG A 16 -11.43 16.06 -2.77
CA ARG A 16 -11.56 14.92 -3.70
C ARG A 16 -10.90 13.65 -3.18
N ALA A 17 -9.74 13.76 -2.53
CA ALA A 17 -9.09 12.61 -1.92
C ALA A 17 -9.93 12.04 -0.78
N GLN A 18 -10.48 12.90 0.08
CA GLN A 18 -11.37 12.50 1.18
C GLN A 18 -12.66 11.86 0.65
N ASP A 19 -13.30 12.43 -0.37
CA ASP A 19 -14.47 11.84 -1.03
C ASP A 19 -14.18 10.42 -1.57
N ALA A 20 -13.00 10.24 -2.18
CA ALA A 20 -12.56 8.94 -2.69
C ALA A 20 -12.25 7.94 -1.57
N PHE A 21 -11.73 8.38 -0.42
CA PHE A 21 -11.48 7.52 0.74
C PHE A 21 -12.77 7.15 1.49
N GLU A 22 -13.69 8.09 1.68
CA GLU A 22 -14.92 7.90 2.43
C GLU A 22 -16.02 7.22 1.59
N MET A 23 -15.89 7.24 0.26
CA MET A 23 -16.85 6.66 -0.69
C MET A 23 -18.25 7.31 -0.61
N VAL A 24 -18.32 8.59 -0.23
CA VAL A 24 -19.58 9.29 0.10
C VAL A 24 -20.20 10.05 -1.10
N GLY A 25 -19.40 10.45 -2.11
CA GLY A 25 -19.81 11.25 -3.26
C GLY A 25 -19.41 10.68 -4.63
N ARG A 26 -19.53 11.48 -5.70
CA ARG A 26 -19.72 11.14 -7.14
C ARG A 26 -18.67 10.25 -7.85
N GLY A 27 -17.94 9.38 -7.19
CA GLY A 27 -17.02 8.43 -7.82
C GLY A 27 -17.51 7.01 -7.62
N ARG A 28 -18.12 6.40 -8.65
CA ARG A 28 -18.00 4.94 -8.76
C ARG A 28 -16.51 4.66 -8.77
N THR A 29 -15.99 4.06 -7.70
CA THR A 29 -14.63 3.55 -7.71
C THR A 29 -14.57 2.47 -8.77
N ALA A 30 -14.00 2.82 -9.93
CA ALA A 30 -13.39 1.82 -10.76
C ALA A 30 -12.22 1.30 -9.93
N PHE A 31 -12.36 0.09 -9.39
CA PHE A 31 -11.22 -0.61 -8.84
C PHE A 31 -10.16 -0.71 -9.92
N GLU A 32 -8.91 -0.58 -9.51
CA GLU A 32 -7.80 -0.69 -10.44
C GLU A 32 -7.83 -2.08 -11.10
N ASP A 33 -7.88 -2.10 -12.43
CA ASP A 33 -7.84 -3.34 -13.19
C ASP A 33 -6.59 -4.14 -12.79
N GLY A 34 -6.72 -5.47 -12.70
CA GLY A 34 -5.61 -6.33 -12.30
C GLY A 34 -5.38 -6.45 -10.79
N ILE A 35 -6.08 -5.68 -9.94
CA ILE A 35 -6.15 -5.95 -8.50
C ILE A 35 -7.31 -6.92 -8.21
N SER A 36 -7.00 -8.08 -7.65
CA SER A 36 -7.99 -9.05 -7.19
C SER A 36 -8.75 -8.50 -5.99
N ALA A 37 -10.07 -8.72 -5.93
CA ALA A 37 -10.92 -8.41 -4.77
C ALA A 37 -11.46 -9.67 -4.06
N ASP A 38 -11.06 -10.87 -4.50
CA ASP A 38 -11.67 -12.13 -4.08
C ASP A 38 -11.17 -12.61 -2.70
N GLU A 39 -9.86 -12.53 -2.48
CA GLU A 39 -9.19 -13.01 -1.26
C GLU A 39 -8.11 -12.01 -0.86
N ASP A 40 -7.94 -11.78 0.45
CA ASP A 40 -7.03 -10.76 0.96
C ASP A 40 -5.58 -10.97 0.50
N TRP A 41 -5.08 -12.20 0.56
CA TRP A 41 -3.71 -12.50 0.11
C TRP A 41 -3.54 -12.27 -1.40
N LYS A 42 -4.56 -12.59 -2.22
CA LYS A 42 -4.54 -12.31 -3.67
C LYS A 42 -4.57 -10.82 -3.93
N THR A 43 -5.35 -10.08 -3.15
CA THR A 43 -5.41 -8.61 -3.21
C THR A 43 -4.02 -8.02 -2.96
N GLN A 44 -3.31 -8.45 -1.92
CA GLN A 44 -1.97 -7.93 -1.64
C GLN A 44 -0.94 -8.37 -2.70
N LEU A 45 -0.99 -9.61 -3.17
CA LEU A 45 -0.08 -10.07 -4.21
C LEU A 45 -0.28 -9.31 -5.54
N THR A 46 -1.52 -9.08 -5.94
CA THR A 46 -1.83 -8.34 -7.16
C THR A 46 -1.48 -6.85 -7.04
N LYS A 47 -1.63 -6.25 -5.86
CA LYS A 47 -1.07 -4.92 -5.55
C LYS A 47 0.45 -4.88 -5.71
N ALA A 48 1.17 -5.89 -5.20
CA ALA A 48 2.61 -5.97 -5.38
C ALA A 48 3.00 -6.01 -6.86
N CYS A 49 2.30 -6.82 -7.68
CA CYS A 49 2.51 -6.86 -9.12
C CYS A 49 2.27 -5.50 -9.79
N ARG A 50 1.18 -4.80 -9.44
CA ARG A 50 0.88 -3.47 -9.98
C ARG A 50 1.94 -2.43 -9.60
N LEU A 51 2.46 -2.48 -8.37
CA LEU A 51 3.57 -1.61 -7.97
C LEU A 51 4.83 -1.87 -8.80
N LEU A 52 5.13 -3.11 -9.18
CA LEU A 52 6.25 -3.41 -10.07
C LEU A 52 6.04 -2.84 -11.49
N GLU A 53 4.81 -2.86 -12.03
CA GLU A 53 4.50 -2.18 -13.30
C GLU A 53 4.67 -0.66 -13.22
N VAL A 54 4.38 -0.07 -12.06
CA VAL A 54 4.67 1.36 -11.78
C VAL A 54 6.17 1.62 -11.76
N VAL A 55 6.98 0.72 -11.17
CA VAL A 55 8.45 0.84 -11.21
C VAL A 55 8.96 0.88 -12.65
N ASP A 56 8.50 -0.02 -13.51
CA ASP A 56 8.90 -0.05 -14.92
C ASP A 56 8.53 1.27 -15.63
N THR A 57 7.34 1.79 -15.35
CA THR A 57 6.87 3.07 -15.89
C THR A 57 7.74 4.24 -15.42
N LEU A 58 8.07 4.31 -14.13
CA LEU A 58 8.88 5.39 -13.56
C LEU A 58 10.34 5.32 -14.04
N GLN A 59 10.91 4.13 -14.15
CA GLN A 59 12.25 3.93 -14.69
C GLN A 59 12.37 4.41 -16.13
N SER A 60 11.32 4.23 -16.95
CA SER A 60 11.31 4.69 -18.34
C SER A 60 11.36 6.22 -18.51
N GLN A 61 11.00 6.98 -17.47
CA GLN A 61 10.94 8.45 -17.53
C GLN A 61 12.23 9.14 -17.06
N ASP A 62 13.18 8.40 -16.47
CA ASP A 62 14.41 8.89 -15.82
C ASP A 62 14.17 9.94 -14.69
N GLY A 63 15.07 10.01 -13.71
CA GLY A 63 15.02 11.01 -12.64
C GLY A 63 14.11 10.71 -11.43
N TYR A 64 13.25 9.69 -11.48
CA TYR A 64 12.34 9.31 -10.38
C TYR A 64 12.91 8.29 -9.38
N TYR A 65 14.21 8.33 -9.11
CA TYR A 65 14.91 7.31 -8.32
C TYR A 65 14.33 7.10 -6.90
N THR A 66 14.02 8.18 -6.19
CA THR A 66 13.39 8.08 -4.85
C THR A 66 12.03 7.41 -4.93
N ALA A 67 11.20 7.78 -5.92
CA ALA A 67 9.88 7.18 -6.09
C ALA A 67 9.98 5.69 -6.44
N VAL A 68 10.92 5.30 -7.30
CA VAL A 68 11.19 3.89 -7.61
C VAL A 68 11.55 3.10 -6.35
N ILE A 69 12.39 3.65 -5.47
CA ILE A 69 12.77 2.99 -4.21
C ILE A 69 11.54 2.78 -3.30
N GLU A 70 10.73 3.82 -3.10
CA GLU A 70 9.53 3.75 -2.26
C GLU A 70 8.50 2.75 -2.81
N VAL A 71 8.29 2.74 -4.13
CA VAL A 71 7.37 1.80 -4.78
C VAL A 71 7.88 0.35 -4.65
N CYS A 72 9.20 0.13 -4.76
CA CYS A 72 9.81 -1.18 -4.51
C CYS A 72 9.59 -1.64 -3.05
N PHE A 73 9.73 -0.75 -2.06
CA PHE A 73 9.42 -1.08 -0.67
C PHE A 73 7.95 -1.47 -0.51
N GLY A 74 7.03 -0.72 -1.12
CA GLY A 74 5.62 -1.07 -1.15
C GLY A 74 5.37 -2.45 -1.78
N ALA A 75 6.04 -2.80 -2.89
CA ALA A 75 5.90 -4.11 -3.51
C ALA A 75 6.40 -5.25 -2.61
N ILE A 76 7.52 -5.04 -1.91
CA ILE A 76 8.09 -6.01 -0.95
C ILE A 76 7.13 -6.21 0.23
N GLU A 77 6.65 -5.13 0.85
CA GLU A 77 5.72 -5.17 1.97
C GLU A 77 4.45 -5.95 1.60
N ARG A 78 3.82 -5.60 0.47
CA ARG A 78 2.62 -6.29 -0.03
C ARG A 78 2.86 -7.77 -0.34
N SER A 79 4.06 -8.13 -0.80
CA SER A 79 4.44 -9.53 -1.05
C SER A 79 4.57 -10.33 0.25
N ILE A 80 5.14 -9.72 1.29
CA ILE A 80 5.27 -10.33 2.62
C ILE A 80 3.90 -10.47 3.28
N GLU A 81 3.06 -9.43 3.22
CA GLU A 81 1.67 -9.47 3.70
C GLU A 81 0.87 -10.58 2.98
N ALA A 82 1.01 -10.69 1.66
CA ALA A 82 0.35 -11.75 0.89
C ALA A 82 0.80 -13.15 1.34
N TYR A 83 2.10 -13.36 1.54
CA TYR A 83 2.63 -14.62 2.04
C TYR A 83 2.07 -14.94 3.43
N ALA A 84 2.06 -13.97 4.34
CA ALA A 84 1.55 -14.17 5.68
C ALA A 84 0.06 -14.54 5.65
N LEU A 85 -0.78 -13.76 4.97
CA LEU A 85 -2.22 -14.04 4.81
C LEU A 85 -2.53 -15.39 4.15
N ALA A 86 -1.64 -15.88 3.27
CA ALA A 86 -1.82 -17.19 2.63
C ALA A 86 -1.41 -18.37 3.54
N MET A 87 -0.49 -18.15 4.48
CA MET A 87 0.14 -19.21 5.28
C MET A 87 -0.33 -19.25 6.73
N THR A 88 -0.90 -18.15 7.22
CA THR A 88 -1.38 -18.01 8.60
C THR A 88 -2.88 -17.72 8.61
N ASN A 89 -3.50 -17.84 9.78
CA ASN A 89 -4.89 -17.46 9.98
C ASN A 89 -5.02 -15.97 10.37
N ASP A 90 -3.99 -15.19 10.04
CA ASP A 90 -3.91 -13.76 10.35
C ASP A 90 -4.84 -12.98 9.42
N THR A 91 -5.25 -11.80 9.88
CA THR A 91 -6.09 -10.89 9.10
C THR A 91 -5.28 -9.72 8.59
N LEU A 92 -5.73 -9.07 7.52
CA LEU A 92 -5.03 -7.92 6.97
C LEU A 92 -4.83 -6.79 8.00
N GLN A 93 -5.78 -6.66 8.94
CA GLN A 93 -5.74 -5.68 10.03
C GLN A 93 -4.52 -5.86 10.96
N ASP A 94 -4.02 -7.09 11.07
CA ASP A 94 -2.89 -7.43 11.94
C ASP A 94 -1.56 -6.88 11.37
N PHE A 95 -1.47 -6.69 10.05
CA PHE A 95 -0.27 -6.12 9.41
C PHE A 95 -0.33 -4.60 9.28
N GLN A 96 -1.53 -4.03 9.18
CA GLN A 96 -1.75 -2.57 9.10
C GLN A 96 -1.50 -1.86 10.43
N ASN A 97 -1.53 -2.58 11.55
CA ASN A 97 -1.12 -2.07 12.84
C ASN A 97 0.42 -2.18 12.98
N HIS A 98 1.14 -1.07 12.81
CA HIS A 98 2.61 -1.00 12.98
C HIS A 98 3.13 -1.46 14.37
N GLN A 99 2.25 -1.68 15.35
CA GLN A 99 2.58 -2.24 16.66
C GLN A 99 2.62 -3.79 16.66
N PHE A 100 1.81 -4.45 15.83
CA PHE A 100 1.68 -5.91 15.85
C PHE A 100 2.85 -6.60 15.11
N SER A 101 3.34 -6.01 14.02
CA SER A 101 4.52 -6.48 13.27
C SER A 101 5.80 -6.51 14.12
N ILE A 102 5.95 -5.59 15.07
CA ILE A 102 7.09 -5.55 16.00
C ILE A 102 6.97 -6.63 17.09
N ILE A 103 5.75 -6.88 17.60
CA ILE A 103 5.54 -7.77 18.75
C ILE A 103 5.69 -9.25 18.36
N GLN A 104 5.25 -9.68 17.17
CA GLN A 104 5.43 -11.08 16.74
C GLN A 104 6.84 -11.39 16.21
N GLY A 105 7.53 -10.40 15.62
CA GLY A 105 8.94 -10.50 15.28
C GLY A 105 9.83 -10.72 16.50
N GLY A 106 9.47 -10.11 17.65
CA GLY A 106 10.17 -10.34 18.92
C GLY A 106 9.72 -11.59 19.69
N ALA A 107 8.48 -12.06 19.49
CA ALA A 107 7.96 -13.23 20.20
C ALA A 107 8.45 -14.57 19.63
N SER A 108 8.71 -14.64 18.32
CA SER A 108 9.32 -15.83 17.70
C SER A 108 10.77 -16.05 18.18
N ASP A 109 11.54 -14.97 18.33
CA ASP A 109 12.96 -14.99 18.74
C ASP A 109 13.17 -15.31 20.24
N LEU A 110 12.12 -15.15 21.06
CA LEU A 110 12.14 -15.50 22.49
C LEU A 110 11.71 -16.94 22.78
N LYS A 111 10.99 -17.59 21.86
CA LYS A 111 10.54 -18.98 22.06
C LYS A 111 11.61 -20.00 21.68
N GLU A 112 12.51 -19.67 20.76
CA GLU A 112 13.63 -20.54 20.33
C GLU A 112 14.83 -20.53 21.31
N ARG A 113 14.84 -19.61 22.30
CA ARG A 113 15.89 -19.54 23.33
C ARG A 113 15.51 -20.16 24.68
N ALA A 114 14.34 -20.78 24.76
CA ALA A 114 13.81 -21.40 25.98
C ALA A 114 13.67 -22.93 25.90
N GLU A 115 14.26 -23.55 24.87
CA GLU A 115 14.52 -25.00 24.75
C GLU A 115 16.03 -25.26 24.70
#